data_AF-W2W8G0-F1
#
_entry.id   AF-W2W8G0-F1
#
_cell.length_a   1.000
_cell.length_b   1.000
_cell.length_c   1.000
_cell.angle_alpha   90.00
_cell.angle_beta   90.00
_cell.angle_gamma   90.00
#
_symmetry.space_group_name_H-M   'P 1'
#
loop_
_entity.id
_entity.type
_entity.pdbx_description
1 polymer ?
#
loop_
_entity_poly.entity_id
_entity_poly.type
_entity_poly.pdbx_seq_one_letter_code
_entity_poly.pdbx_strand_id
1 'polypeptide(L)'
;MLDKYPVQFEDAYLRGRSIDCQWEAMKSTDYMHTFVIPVDLTRSLQAAIKTARKEQHAPDELDARLKKQGVVLDLVATVDPKLWKMRSKFVGALTGFHAVKTKINMWFEDRKWLEQDWRKISSDVRLFAEETNTLGLSADAICDRHRVLANEVIAKFTSSRLRTDFATLSGKGTISFENIVGGLCRGWLNDSHVDICLEILGESVGNCYVLSSLMWSVGWPSTPRKPLADFSSILHPVNLDANHWGIIIIRLQTTARALRAHVYMYEPLIDESYHEEMHSVWEGITKEKNDEEKEGLRGFLERWHQASMPNVKLVISDSEWLNAPQQPDASSCGVLVVDQANNYLAGDFEQQHYQVSKSDVKVMRLRMLWVIMHHSNEKAISKSDATKTGEILKKLQKEL
;
A
#
# COMPACT_ATOMS: atom_id res chain seq x y z
N MET A 1 -18.46 -1.08 -19.86
CA MET A 1 -17.76 -0.33 -20.93
C MET A 1 -16.59 -1.14 -21.51
N LEU A 2 -15.77 -1.78 -20.67
CA LEU A 2 -14.63 -2.60 -21.13
C LEU A 2 -15.02 -3.96 -21.73
N ASP A 3 -16.21 -4.50 -21.41
CA ASP A 3 -16.69 -5.76 -22.01
C ASP A 3 -17.23 -5.59 -23.43
N LYS A 4 -17.14 -4.36 -23.99
CA LYS A 4 -17.50 -4.09 -25.38
C LYS A 4 -16.39 -4.47 -26.38
N TYR A 5 -15.16 -4.70 -25.91
CA TYR A 5 -14.07 -5.11 -26.79
C TYR A 5 -14.19 -6.59 -27.13
N PRO A 6 -14.13 -6.98 -28.41
CA PRO A 6 -14.19 -8.39 -28.80
C PRO A 6 -13.00 -9.12 -28.19
N VAL A 7 -13.26 -10.27 -27.56
CA VAL A 7 -12.21 -11.17 -27.07
C VAL A 7 -11.91 -12.20 -28.14
N GLN A 8 -10.64 -12.43 -28.43
CA GLN A 8 -10.14 -13.41 -29.39
C GLN A 8 -9.12 -14.32 -28.70
N PHE A 9 -8.76 -15.45 -29.32
CA PHE A 9 -7.80 -16.42 -28.77
C PHE A 9 -8.24 -17.08 -27.45
N GLU A 10 -9.55 -17.36 -27.32
CA GLU A 10 -10.10 -18.03 -26.14
C GLU A 10 -9.86 -19.55 -26.13
N ASP A 11 -9.40 -20.12 -27.23
CA ASP A 11 -9.17 -21.57 -27.38
C ASP A 11 -8.13 -22.10 -26.38
N ALA A 12 -8.47 -23.19 -25.68
CA ALA A 12 -7.60 -23.88 -24.74
C ALA A 12 -6.27 -24.33 -25.37
N TYR A 13 -6.27 -24.69 -26.65
CA TYR A 13 -5.09 -25.12 -27.39
C TYR A 13 -3.93 -24.11 -27.30
N LEU A 14 -4.24 -22.82 -27.28
CA LEU A 14 -3.24 -21.75 -27.30
C LEU A 14 -2.44 -21.64 -26.00
N ARG A 15 -2.97 -22.16 -24.89
CA ARG A 15 -2.37 -22.02 -23.54
C ARG A 15 -1.15 -22.92 -23.34
N GLY A 16 -1.02 -23.99 -24.13
CA GLY A 16 0.11 -24.93 -24.07
C GLY A 16 1.16 -24.70 -25.16
N ARG A 17 1.02 -23.65 -25.98
CA ARG A 17 1.91 -23.41 -27.13
C ARG A 17 3.14 -22.63 -26.73
N SER A 18 4.28 -22.98 -27.33
CA SER A 18 5.50 -22.18 -27.26
C SER A 18 5.29 -20.84 -27.95
N ILE A 19 5.68 -19.76 -27.30
CA ILE A 19 5.60 -18.41 -27.86
C ILE A 19 6.96 -18.07 -28.47
N ASP A 20 7.00 -17.91 -29.79
CA ASP A 20 8.18 -17.41 -30.48
C ASP A 20 8.22 -15.88 -30.43
N CYS A 21 9.40 -15.31 -30.16
CA CYS A 21 9.60 -13.86 -30.08
C CYS A 21 10.78 -13.47 -30.96
N GLN A 22 10.58 -12.53 -31.87
CA GLN A 22 11.65 -12.07 -32.78
C GLN A 22 11.61 -10.56 -32.96
N TRP A 23 12.77 -9.97 -33.20
CA TRP A 23 12.87 -8.57 -33.59
C TRP A 23 12.44 -8.40 -35.05
N GLU A 24 11.49 -7.51 -35.29
CA GLU A 24 11.04 -7.18 -36.63
C GLU A 24 11.07 -5.66 -36.84
N ALA A 25 11.45 -5.23 -38.06
CA ALA A 25 11.28 -3.85 -38.51
C ALA A 25 9.93 -3.75 -39.24
N MET A 26 8.99 -3.00 -38.68
CA MET A 26 7.59 -2.95 -39.15
C MET A 26 7.04 -1.52 -39.10
N LYS A 27 5.89 -1.24 -39.74
CA LYS A 27 5.24 0.07 -39.55
C LYS A 27 4.71 0.17 -38.11
N SER A 28 4.68 1.39 -37.57
CA SER A 28 4.25 1.62 -36.19
C SER A 28 2.83 1.12 -35.84
N THR A 29 1.96 0.95 -36.85
CA THR A 29 0.60 0.43 -36.72
C THR A 29 0.50 -1.09 -36.88
N ASP A 30 1.55 -1.76 -37.36
CA ASP A 30 1.50 -3.19 -37.63
C ASP A 30 1.41 -3.99 -36.33
N TYR A 31 0.65 -5.09 -36.39
CA TYR A 31 0.39 -6.03 -35.29
C TYR A 31 -0.19 -5.37 -34.02
N MET A 32 -0.80 -4.18 -34.18
CA MET A 32 -1.67 -3.55 -33.21
C MET A 32 -3.11 -3.93 -33.56
N HIS A 33 -3.77 -4.67 -32.68
CA HIS A 33 -5.10 -5.21 -32.97
C HIS A 33 -6.20 -4.45 -32.22
N THR A 34 -7.44 -4.57 -32.71
CA THR A 34 -8.64 -3.92 -32.13
C THR A 34 -9.44 -4.84 -31.21
N PHE A 35 -8.91 -6.03 -30.91
CA PHE A 35 -9.51 -7.02 -30.00
C PHE A 35 -8.63 -7.19 -28.75
N VAL A 36 -9.21 -7.82 -27.72
CA VAL A 36 -8.53 -8.20 -26.47
C VAL A 36 -8.25 -9.70 -26.48
N ILE A 37 -7.17 -10.09 -25.80
CA ILE A 37 -6.78 -11.49 -25.61
C ILE A 37 -6.99 -11.86 -24.12
N PRO A 38 -7.34 -13.11 -23.78
CA PRO A 38 -7.40 -13.59 -22.41
C PRO A 38 -6.17 -13.18 -21.57
N VAL A 39 -6.44 -12.90 -20.29
CA VAL A 39 -5.44 -12.35 -19.36
C VAL A 39 -4.27 -13.31 -19.13
N ASP A 40 -4.54 -14.61 -19.08
CA ASP A 40 -3.55 -15.67 -18.93
C ASP A 40 -2.62 -15.73 -20.14
N LEU A 41 -3.17 -15.73 -21.37
CA LEU A 41 -2.35 -15.70 -22.59
C LEU A 41 -1.56 -14.39 -22.72
N THR A 42 -2.15 -13.25 -22.31
CA THR A 42 -1.45 -11.96 -22.26
C THR A 42 -0.23 -12.02 -21.32
N ARG A 43 -0.36 -12.65 -20.14
CA ARG A 43 0.77 -12.84 -19.21
C ARG A 43 1.86 -13.71 -19.82
N SER A 44 1.51 -14.82 -20.48
CA SER A 44 2.47 -15.69 -21.15
C SER A 44 3.23 -14.95 -22.25
N LEU A 45 2.53 -14.18 -23.08
CA LEU A 45 3.14 -13.33 -24.12
C LEU A 45 4.08 -12.29 -23.51
N GLN A 46 3.67 -11.63 -22.44
CA GLN A 46 4.50 -10.63 -21.77
C GLN A 46 5.75 -11.25 -21.14
N ALA A 47 5.63 -12.43 -20.55
CA ALA A 47 6.76 -13.18 -20.01
C ALA A 47 7.74 -13.56 -21.12
N ALA A 48 7.25 -14.15 -22.23
CA ALA A 48 8.07 -14.52 -23.38
C ALA A 48 8.82 -13.32 -23.98
N ILE A 49 8.13 -12.18 -24.16
CA ILE A 49 8.76 -10.94 -24.62
C ILE A 49 9.83 -10.46 -23.63
N LYS A 50 9.57 -10.50 -22.32
CA LYS A 50 10.54 -10.08 -21.29
C LYS A 50 11.78 -10.96 -21.30
N THR A 51 11.61 -12.26 -21.49
CA THR A 51 12.70 -13.23 -21.64
C THR A 51 13.50 -12.95 -22.92
N ALA A 52 12.83 -12.80 -24.06
CA ALA A 52 13.47 -12.48 -25.34
C ALA A 52 14.26 -11.17 -25.28
N ARG A 53 13.77 -10.13 -24.58
CA ARG A 53 14.54 -8.88 -24.37
C ARG A 53 15.84 -9.07 -23.58
N LYS A 54 15.91 -10.09 -22.71
CA LYS A 54 17.12 -10.39 -21.93
C LYS A 54 18.09 -11.26 -22.70
N GLU A 55 17.57 -12.20 -23.49
CA GLU A 55 18.37 -13.24 -24.14
C GLU A 55 18.82 -12.85 -25.55
N GLN A 56 18.02 -12.07 -26.27
CA GLN A 56 18.33 -11.66 -27.64
C GLN A 56 19.14 -10.37 -27.66
N HIS A 57 20.17 -10.33 -28.50
CA HIS A 57 20.85 -9.09 -28.80
C HIS A 57 19.91 -8.17 -29.59
N ALA A 58 19.72 -6.94 -29.11
CA ALA A 58 18.94 -5.95 -29.84
C ALA A 58 19.65 -5.65 -31.17
N PRO A 59 18.93 -5.66 -32.31
CA PRO A 59 19.53 -5.27 -33.59
C PRO A 59 19.98 -3.81 -33.58
N ASP A 60 20.87 -3.47 -34.51
CA ASP A 60 21.35 -2.11 -34.70
C ASP A 60 20.20 -1.10 -34.88
N GLU A 61 20.46 0.15 -34.52
CA GLU A 61 19.48 1.21 -34.69
C GLU A 61 19.02 1.35 -36.14
N LEU A 62 17.71 1.48 -36.32
CA LEU A 62 17.12 1.76 -37.62
C LEU A 62 17.64 3.08 -38.21
N ASP A 63 17.90 3.05 -39.52
CA ASP A 63 18.25 4.23 -40.31
C ASP A 63 17.23 5.38 -40.12
N ALA A 64 17.74 6.60 -40.01
CA ALA A 64 16.92 7.79 -39.73
C ALA A 64 15.82 8.02 -40.78
N ARG A 65 16.04 7.60 -42.02
CA ARG A 65 15.08 7.69 -43.12
C ARG A 65 13.92 6.71 -42.93
N LEU A 66 14.20 5.49 -42.43
CA LEU A 66 13.17 4.49 -42.09
C LEU A 66 12.34 4.96 -40.87
N LYS A 67 12.99 5.52 -39.85
CA LYS A 67 12.29 6.14 -38.71
C LYS A 67 11.33 7.24 -39.16
N LYS A 68 11.74 8.11 -40.10
CA LYS A 68 10.89 9.15 -40.72
C LYS A 68 9.70 8.60 -41.50
N GLN A 69 9.80 7.37 -42.01
CA GLN A 69 8.70 6.67 -42.68
C GLN A 69 7.76 5.93 -41.70
N GLY A 70 7.98 6.09 -40.39
CA GLY A 70 7.15 5.46 -39.36
C GLY A 70 7.47 3.98 -39.12
N VAL A 71 8.62 3.49 -39.60
CA VAL A 71 9.13 2.16 -39.30
C VAL A 71 9.74 2.14 -37.91
N VAL A 72 9.44 1.09 -37.16
CA VAL A 72 9.91 0.87 -35.79
C VAL A 72 10.47 -0.54 -35.68
N LEU A 73 11.49 -0.67 -34.83
CA LEU A 73 12.07 -1.96 -34.46
C LEU A 73 11.46 -2.36 -33.12
N ASP A 74 10.81 -3.51 -33.07
CA ASP A 74 10.18 -4.02 -31.85
C ASP A 74 10.14 -5.54 -31.87
N LEU A 75 9.97 -6.14 -30.69
CA LEU A 75 9.71 -7.57 -30.56
C LEU A 75 8.28 -7.89 -30.99
N VAL A 76 8.14 -8.98 -31.72
CA VAL A 76 6.88 -9.56 -32.16
C VAL A 76 6.77 -10.96 -31.59
N ALA A 77 5.68 -11.21 -30.88
CA ALA A 77 5.35 -12.51 -30.33
C ALA A 77 4.37 -13.26 -31.24
N THR A 78 4.61 -14.55 -31.42
CA THR A 78 3.80 -15.45 -32.25
C THR A 78 3.51 -16.75 -31.48
N VAL A 79 2.23 -17.01 -31.20
CA VAL A 79 1.77 -18.23 -30.51
C VAL A 79 1.54 -19.37 -31.50
N ASP A 80 1.05 -19.01 -32.69
CA ASP A 80 0.87 -19.92 -33.82
C ASP A 80 1.20 -19.15 -35.11
N PRO A 81 2.11 -19.65 -35.95
CA PRO A 81 2.48 -18.99 -37.21
C PRO A 81 1.31 -18.77 -38.18
N LYS A 82 0.21 -19.51 -38.03
CA LYS A 82 -1.02 -19.35 -38.84
C LYS A 82 -1.97 -18.31 -38.28
N LEU A 83 -1.74 -17.84 -37.05
CA LEU A 83 -2.56 -16.83 -36.38
C LEU A 83 -1.87 -15.46 -36.43
N TRP A 84 -2.49 -14.47 -35.79
CA TRP A 84 -1.96 -13.11 -35.77
C TRP A 84 -0.68 -12.98 -34.93
N LYS A 85 0.30 -12.30 -35.52
CA LYS A 85 1.48 -11.77 -34.84
C LYS A 85 1.10 -10.63 -33.90
N MET A 86 1.80 -10.49 -32.79
CA MET A 86 1.49 -9.51 -31.75
C MET A 86 2.73 -8.70 -31.39
N ARG A 87 2.66 -7.38 -31.61
CA ARG A 87 3.76 -6.49 -31.23
C ARG A 87 3.88 -6.38 -29.71
N SER A 88 5.09 -6.21 -29.19
CA SER A 88 5.33 -6.03 -27.76
C SER A 88 4.54 -4.85 -27.17
N LYS A 89 4.41 -3.75 -27.94
CA LYS A 89 3.56 -2.61 -27.58
C LYS A 89 2.08 -2.97 -27.45
N PHE A 90 1.55 -3.83 -28.31
CA PHE A 90 0.16 -4.31 -28.23
C PHE A 90 -0.02 -5.17 -26.97
N VAL A 91 0.88 -6.11 -26.72
CA VAL A 91 0.86 -6.93 -25.50
C VAL A 91 0.94 -6.06 -24.24
N GLY A 92 1.82 -5.06 -24.23
CA GLY A 92 1.90 -4.09 -23.13
C GLY A 92 0.61 -3.28 -22.94
N ALA A 93 -0.07 -2.90 -24.02
CA ALA A 93 -1.38 -2.25 -23.95
C ALA A 93 -2.46 -3.17 -23.36
N LEU A 94 -2.45 -4.46 -23.73
CA LEU A 94 -3.34 -5.47 -23.14
C LEU A 94 -3.09 -5.68 -21.65
N THR A 95 -1.83 -5.69 -21.21
CA THR A 95 -1.50 -5.73 -19.79
C THR A 95 -2.10 -4.55 -19.04
N GLY A 96 -1.94 -3.33 -19.59
CA GLY A 96 -2.57 -2.13 -19.03
C GLY A 96 -4.09 -2.20 -19.02
N PHE A 97 -4.70 -2.70 -20.10
CA PHE A 97 -6.16 -2.91 -20.20
C PHE A 97 -6.67 -3.84 -19.09
N HIS A 98 -6.02 -5.00 -18.89
CA HIS A 98 -6.42 -5.96 -17.86
C HIS A 98 -6.19 -5.43 -16.44
N ALA A 99 -5.13 -4.66 -16.22
CA ALA A 99 -4.91 -3.99 -14.94
C ALA A 99 -6.04 -2.99 -14.61
N VAL A 100 -6.42 -2.14 -15.56
CA VAL A 100 -7.55 -1.20 -15.40
C VAL A 100 -8.87 -1.94 -15.22
N LYS A 101 -9.13 -3.01 -15.99
CA LYS A 101 -10.34 -3.83 -15.83
C LYS A 101 -10.42 -4.44 -14.43
N THR A 102 -9.31 -4.95 -13.90
CA THR A 102 -9.22 -5.48 -12.54
C THR A 102 -9.52 -4.40 -11.50
N LYS A 103 -8.93 -3.20 -11.64
CA LYS A 103 -9.18 -2.08 -10.74
C LYS A 103 -10.63 -1.59 -10.76
N ILE A 104 -11.27 -1.58 -11.92
CA ILE A 104 -12.70 -1.26 -12.04
C ILE A 104 -13.57 -2.29 -11.29
N ASN A 105 -13.26 -3.59 -11.43
CA ASN A 105 -13.97 -4.62 -10.68
C ASN A 105 -13.78 -4.45 -9.17
N MET A 106 -12.55 -4.19 -8.71
CA MET A 106 -12.27 -3.89 -7.31
C MET A 106 -13.05 -2.67 -6.82
N TRP A 107 -13.13 -1.60 -7.63
CA TRP A 107 -13.91 -0.41 -7.31
C TRP A 107 -15.41 -0.75 -7.16
N PHE A 108 -16.00 -1.52 -8.08
CA PHE A 108 -17.41 -1.93 -7.97
C PHE A 108 -17.67 -2.75 -6.72
N GLU A 109 -16.76 -3.66 -6.41
CA GLU A 109 -16.86 -4.43 -5.19
C GLU A 109 -16.78 -3.49 -3.98
N ASP A 110 -15.84 -2.54 -3.92
CA ASP A 110 -15.65 -1.64 -2.77
C ASP A 110 -16.86 -0.75 -2.58
N ARG A 111 -17.46 -0.28 -3.68
CA ARG A 111 -18.75 0.39 -3.69
C ARG A 111 -19.85 -0.43 -3.03
N LYS A 112 -20.01 -1.70 -3.42
CA LYS A 112 -21.02 -2.59 -2.81
C LYS A 112 -20.79 -2.76 -1.31
N TRP A 113 -19.53 -2.85 -0.87
CA TRP A 113 -19.19 -2.96 0.55
C TRP A 113 -19.53 -1.67 1.31
N LEU A 114 -19.25 -0.50 0.73
CA LEU A 114 -19.62 0.80 1.32
C LEU A 114 -21.13 1.02 1.37
N GLU A 115 -21.88 0.48 0.41
CA GLU A 115 -23.35 0.62 0.31
C GLU A 115 -24.12 -0.30 1.26
N GLN A 116 -23.45 -1.16 2.03
CA GLN A 116 -24.11 -2.00 3.04
C GLN A 116 -24.82 -1.16 4.12
N ASP A 117 -25.76 -1.78 4.84
CA ASP A 117 -26.51 -1.10 5.90
C ASP A 117 -25.69 -0.96 7.19
N TRP A 118 -24.87 0.09 7.26
CA TRP A 118 -23.99 0.39 8.38
C TRP A 118 -24.70 0.54 9.73
N ARG A 119 -26.01 0.82 9.71
CA ARG A 119 -26.83 0.87 10.93
C ARG A 119 -26.95 -0.48 11.66
N LYS A 120 -26.63 -1.57 10.97
CA LYS A 120 -26.67 -2.95 11.52
C LYS A 120 -25.31 -3.45 11.97
N ILE A 121 -24.26 -2.62 11.90
CA ILE A 121 -22.90 -3.00 12.25
C ILE A 121 -22.55 -2.30 13.57
N SER A 122 -22.81 -2.98 14.67
CA SER A 122 -22.41 -2.52 16.00
C SER A 122 -20.91 -2.77 16.22
N SER A 123 -20.23 -1.77 16.78
CA SER A 123 -18.82 -1.81 17.15
C SER A 123 -18.51 -0.68 18.13
N ASP A 124 -17.67 -0.94 19.13
CA ASP A 124 -17.24 0.00 20.17
C ASP A 124 -15.76 0.40 20.04
N VAL A 125 -15.11 0.03 18.94
CA VAL A 125 -13.69 0.32 18.67
C VAL A 125 -13.37 1.80 18.76
N ARG A 126 -12.14 2.10 19.18
CA ARG A 126 -11.65 3.47 19.39
C ARG A 126 -10.78 4.02 18.28
N LEU A 127 -10.33 3.20 17.33
CA LEU A 127 -9.53 3.67 16.20
C LEU A 127 -10.18 4.88 15.52
N PHE A 128 -9.44 5.99 15.46
CA PHE A 128 -9.85 7.27 14.87
C PHE A 128 -11.20 7.81 15.39
N ALA A 129 -11.55 7.54 16.66
CA ALA A 129 -12.84 7.96 17.20
C ALA A 129 -12.99 9.49 17.25
N GLU A 130 -11.90 10.22 17.48
CA GLU A 130 -11.88 11.69 17.49
C GLU A 130 -12.06 12.25 16.07
N GLU A 131 -11.24 11.83 15.12
CA GLU A 131 -11.24 12.31 13.74
C GLU A 131 -12.57 12.03 13.04
N THR A 132 -13.19 10.88 13.37
CA THR A 132 -14.47 10.48 12.80
C THR A 132 -15.68 11.04 13.54
N ASN A 133 -15.47 11.81 14.62
CA ASN A 133 -16.52 12.33 15.50
C ASN A 133 -17.44 11.23 16.03
N THR A 134 -16.87 10.11 16.48
CA THR A 134 -17.60 9.01 17.12
C THR A 134 -17.31 8.88 18.61
N LEU A 135 -16.30 9.59 19.12
CA LEU A 135 -16.01 9.64 20.55
C LEU A 135 -17.20 10.20 21.35
N GLY A 136 -17.58 9.52 22.42
CA GLY A 136 -18.65 9.95 23.33
C GLY A 136 -20.08 9.77 22.81
N LEU A 137 -20.28 9.25 21.59
CA LEU A 137 -21.61 8.98 21.05
C LEU A 137 -22.22 7.70 21.65
N SER A 138 -23.55 7.67 21.73
CA SER A 138 -24.32 6.44 22.02
C SER A 138 -24.19 5.43 20.87
N ALA A 139 -24.39 4.14 21.13
CA ALA A 139 -24.30 3.07 20.12
C ALA A 139 -25.12 3.32 18.85
N ASP A 140 -26.38 3.75 18.98
CA ASP A 140 -27.24 4.06 17.82
C ASP A 140 -26.68 5.22 16.99
N ALA A 141 -26.23 6.28 17.66
CA ALA A 141 -25.61 7.44 17.03
C ALA A 141 -24.28 7.11 16.34
N ILE A 142 -23.49 6.18 16.89
CA ILE A 142 -22.26 5.66 16.26
C ILE A 142 -22.61 4.99 14.93
N CYS A 143 -23.60 4.10 14.92
CA CYS A 143 -24.02 3.39 13.72
C CYS A 143 -24.56 4.34 12.64
N ASP A 144 -25.32 5.36 13.06
CA ASP A 144 -25.76 6.44 12.15
C ASP A 144 -24.57 7.25 11.61
N ARG A 145 -23.56 7.53 12.44
CA ARG A 145 -22.33 8.21 11.99
C ARG A 145 -21.55 7.35 11.01
N HIS A 146 -21.41 6.04 11.21
CA HIS A 146 -20.76 5.14 10.25
C HIS A 146 -21.44 5.17 8.88
N ARG A 147 -22.77 5.19 8.83
CA ARG A 147 -23.50 5.39 7.56
C ARG A 147 -23.11 6.71 6.88
N VAL A 148 -22.96 7.79 7.64
CA VAL A 148 -22.53 9.09 7.09
C VAL A 148 -21.08 9.01 6.57
N LEU A 149 -20.15 8.43 7.32
CA LEU A 149 -18.77 8.23 6.87
C LEU A 149 -18.72 7.46 5.55
N ALA A 150 -19.50 6.38 5.44
CA ALA A 150 -19.57 5.58 4.23
C ALA A 150 -20.09 6.39 3.03
N ASN A 151 -21.11 7.22 3.22
CA ASN A 151 -21.64 8.11 2.18
C ASN A 151 -20.62 9.17 1.74
N GLU A 152 -19.86 9.73 2.67
CA GLU A 152 -18.78 10.69 2.40
C GLU A 152 -17.67 10.00 1.56
N VAL A 153 -17.24 8.80 1.95
CA VAL A 153 -16.30 7.96 1.17
C VAL A 153 -16.85 7.65 -0.22
N ILE A 154 -18.12 7.27 -0.32
CA ILE A 154 -18.84 7.04 -1.58
C ILE A 154 -18.76 8.26 -2.51
N ALA A 155 -18.95 9.46 -1.97
CA ALA A 155 -18.84 10.69 -2.74
C ALA A 155 -17.41 10.88 -3.28
N LYS A 156 -16.38 10.69 -2.44
CA LYS A 156 -14.97 10.74 -2.88
C LYS A 156 -14.64 9.68 -3.92
N PHE A 157 -15.10 8.44 -3.76
CA PHE A 157 -14.93 7.37 -4.75
C PHE A 157 -15.48 7.73 -6.13
N THR A 158 -16.49 8.61 -6.18
CA THR A 158 -17.13 9.06 -7.42
C THR A 158 -16.34 10.20 -8.07
N SER A 159 -15.68 11.06 -7.28
CA SER A 159 -14.93 12.21 -7.79
C SER A 159 -13.44 11.93 -8.03
N SER A 160 -12.84 10.96 -7.33
CA SER A 160 -11.40 10.68 -7.38
C SER A 160 -11.01 9.89 -8.62
N ARG A 161 -9.84 10.20 -9.17
CA ARG A 161 -9.22 9.46 -10.29
C ARG A 161 -8.21 8.48 -9.72
N LEU A 162 -7.91 7.39 -10.42
CA LEU A 162 -6.91 6.39 -9.95
C LEU A 162 -5.57 7.02 -9.55
N ARG A 163 -5.14 8.09 -10.25
CA ARG A 163 -3.90 8.82 -9.97
C ARG A 163 -4.04 9.97 -8.96
N THR A 164 -5.19 10.12 -8.32
CA THR A 164 -5.34 11.09 -7.23
C THR A 164 -4.51 10.60 -6.04
N ASP A 165 -3.66 11.44 -5.48
CA ASP A 165 -2.91 11.13 -4.27
C ASP A 165 -3.52 11.86 -3.07
N PHE A 166 -3.59 11.15 -1.94
CA PHE A 166 -3.92 11.69 -0.64
C PHE A 166 -2.65 11.78 0.19
N ALA A 167 -2.48 12.86 0.93
CA ALA A 167 -1.33 13.07 1.79
C ALA A 167 -1.77 13.55 3.17
N THR A 168 -1.08 13.05 4.19
CA THR A 168 -1.14 13.58 5.57
C THR A 168 -1.03 15.11 5.61
N LEU A 169 -1.43 15.73 6.73
CA LEU A 169 -1.44 17.19 6.84
C LEU A 169 -0.02 17.76 6.79
N SER A 170 0.98 17.05 7.31
CA SER A 170 2.40 17.42 7.14
C SER A 170 2.98 17.08 5.77
N GLY A 171 2.29 16.24 4.99
CA GLY A 171 2.72 15.76 3.68
C GLY A 171 3.75 14.63 3.71
N LYS A 172 4.10 14.08 4.88
CA LYS A 172 5.06 12.99 5.05
C LYS A 172 4.54 11.63 4.60
N GLY A 173 3.29 11.30 4.95
CA GLY A 173 2.58 10.12 4.46
C GLY A 173 1.79 10.42 3.19
N THR A 174 1.84 9.52 2.20
CA THR A 174 1.08 9.64 0.94
C THR A 174 0.56 8.29 0.45
N ILE A 175 -0.63 8.28 -0.14
CA ILE A 175 -1.22 7.09 -0.77
C ILE A 175 -2.02 7.48 -2.02
N SER A 176 -1.92 6.70 -3.10
CA SER A 176 -2.72 6.91 -4.30
C SER A 176 -4.10 6.26 -4.18
N PHE A 177 -5.10 6.83 -4.86
CA PHE A 177 -6.44 6.25 -4.93
C PHE A 177 -6.43 4.87 -5.59
N GLU A 178 -5.54 4.64 -6.56
CA GLU A 178 -5.29 3.31 -7.13
C GLU A 178 -4.90 2.29 -6.06
N ASN A 179 -4.11 2.68 -5.06
CA ASN A 179 -3.71 1.78 -3.98
C ASN A 179 -4.84 1.55 -2.98
N ILE A 180 -5.64 2.58 -2.70
CA ILE A 180 -6.85 2.49 -1.84
C ILE A 180 -7.85 1.47 -2.41
N VAL A 181 -8.11 1.52 -3.72
CA VAL A 181 -9.09 0.66 -4.40
C VAL A 181 -8.64 -0.80 -4.40
N GLY A 182 -9.48 -1.65 -3.80
CA GLY A 182 -9.24 -3.07 -3.58
C GLY A 182 -8.38 -3.39 -2.35
N GLY A 183 -7.83 -2.37 -1.69
CA GLY A 183 -6.99 -2.52 -0.49
C GLY A 183 -7.83 -2.46 0.79
N LEU A 184 -8.25 -1.26 1.20
CA LEU A 184 -8.79 -1.03 2.55
C LEU A 184 -10.09 -1.77 2.86
N CYS A 185 -11.04 -1.85 1.92
CA CYS A 185 -12.36 -2.40 2.21
C CYS A 185 -12.34 -3.91 2.48
N ARG A 186 -11.48 -4.67 1.78
CA ARG A 186 -11.50 -6.15 1.78
C ARG A 186 -10.16 -6.83 1.54
N GLY A 187 -9.09 -6.08 1.33
CA GLY A 187 -7.77 -6.58 0.97
C GLY A 187 -6.77 -6.55 2.12
N TRP A 188 -5.60 -7.07 1.81
CA TRP A 188 -4.43 -7.00 2.68
C TRP A 188 -3.87 -5.58 2.59
N LEU A 189 -3.58 -4.99 3.74
CA LEU A 189 -2.95 -3.69 3.77
C LEU A 189 -1.49 -3.86 3.35
N ASN A 190 -1.02 -2.96 2.50
CA ASN A 190 0.40 -2.83 2.19
C ASN A 190 1.01 -1.64 2.93
N ASP A 191 2.32 -1.43 2.73
CA ASP A 191 3.11 -0.41 3.41
C ASP A 191 2.45 0.97 3.38
N SER A 192 1.96 1.42 2.21
CA SER A 192 1.36 2.76 2.12
C SER A 192 0.08 2.90 2.94
N HIS A 193 -0.68 1.83 3.16
CA HIS A 193 -1.90 1.87 3.97
C HIS A 193 -1.57 1.99 5.46
N VAL A 194 -0.61 1.19 5.93
CA VAL A 194 -0.19 1.18 7.34
C VAL A 194 0.57 2.46 7.67
N ASP A 195 1.57 2.83 6.86
CA ASP A 195 2.39 4.02 7.07
C ASP A 195 1.55 5.31 7.09
N ILE A 196 0.59 5.48 6.16
CA ILE A 196 -0.23 6.69 6.15
C ILE A 196 -1.17 6.76 7.37
N CYS A 197 -1.75 5.63 7.80
CA CYS A 197 -2.63 5.63 8.96
C CYS A 197 -1.86 5.91 10.25
N LEU A 198 -0.69 5.29 10.43
CA LEU A 198 0.15 5.57 11.58
C LEU A 198 0.64 7.01 11.57
N GLU A 199 0.96 7.59 10.42
CA GLU A 199 1.38 8.99 10.38
C GLU A 199 0.22 9.98 10.62
N ILE A 200 -1.01 9.66 10.22
CA ILE A 200 -2.20 10.41 10.67
C ILE A 200 -2.33 10.33 12.21
N LEU A 201 -2.21 9.14 12.81
CA LEU A 201 -2.24 8.99 14.27
C LEU A 201 -1.14 9.80 14.95
N GLY A 202 0.07 9.74 14.41
CA GLY A 202 1.23 10.46 14.95
C GLY A 202 1.05 11.97 14.90
N GLU A 203 0.44 12.49 13.82
CA GLU A 203 0.06 13.89 13.67
C GLU A 203 -1.01 14.32 14.67
N SER A 204 -2.06 13.51 14.88
CA SER A 204 -3.13 13.80 15.84
C SER A 204 -2.60 13.93 17.27
N VAL A 205 -1.63 13.10 17.66
CA VAL A 205 -0.98 13.15 18.98
C VAL A 205 0.05 14.29 19.07
N GLY A 206 0.72 14.62 17.97
CA GLY A 206 1.63 15.77 17.82
C GLY A 206 3.05 15.57 18.35
N ASN A 207 3.28 14.71 19.34
CA ASN A 207 4.60 14.36 19.89
C ASN A 207 4.95 12.87 19.67
N CYS A 208 4.42 12.26 18.61
CA CYS A 208 4.75 10.91 18.18
C CYS A 208 5.67 10.95 16.95
N TYR A 209 6.68 10.08 16.90
CA TYR A 209 7.54 9.91 15.73
C TYR A 209 7.24 8.57 15.04
N VAL A 210 6.76 8.60 13.81
CA VAL A 210 6.47 7.39 13.04
C VAL A 210 7.61 7.10 12.07
N LEU A 211 8.12 5.88 12.13
CA LEU A 211 9.08 5.33 11.19
C LEU A 211 8.31 4.59 10.08
N SER A 212 8.80 4.66 8.84
CA SER A 212 8.22 3.87 7.75
C SER A 212 8.46 2.37 7.96
N SER A 213 7.52 1.54 7.49
CA SER A 213 7.69 0.09 7.45
C SER A 213 8.92 -0.37 6.67
N LEU A 214 9.41 0.45 5.75
CA LEU A 214 10.53 0.13 4.88
C LEU A 214 11.90 0.31 5.55
N MET A 215 11.98 0.96 6.72
CA MET A 215 13.25 1.31 7.37
C MET A 215 14.13 0.11 7.66
N TRP A 216 13.53 -1.03 8.03
CA TRP A 216 14.28 -2.28 8.18
C TRP A 216 14.90 -2.71 6.85
N SER A 217 14.17 -2.69 5.74
CA SER A 217 14.67 -3.16 4.44
C SER A 217 15.71 -2.22 3.81
N VAL A 218 15.53 -0.90 3.95
CA VAL A 218 16.37 0.11 3.27
C VAL A 218 17.51 0.65 4.14
N GLY A 219 17.45 0.42 5.45
CA GLY A 219 18.39 0.96 6.43
C GLY A 219 17.84 2.17 7.18
N TRP A 220 18.29 2.33 8.41
CA TRP A 220 17.86 3.43 9.28
C TRP A 220 18.39 4.78 8.78
N PRO A 221 17.58 5.85 8.87
CA PRO A 221 17.97 7.15 8.38
C PRO A 221 19.03 7.80 9.27
N SER A 222 19.52 8.96 8.85
CA SER A 222 20.24 9.86 9.75
C SER A 222 19.35 10.29 10.91
N THR A 223 19.95 10.59 12.05
CA THR A 223 19.21 10.95 13.26
C THR A 223 18.44 12.26 13.03
N PRO A 224 17.16 12.33 13.46
CA PRO A 224 16.38 13.55 13.36
C PRO A 224 17.02 14.73 14.09
N ARG A 225 16.80 15.94 13.57
CA ARG A 225 17.27 17.18 14.21
C ARG A 225 16.55 17.49 15.52
N LYS A 226 15.30 17.07 15.66
CA LYS A 226 14.53 17.24 16.89
C LYS A 226 15.10 16.31 17.97
N PRO A 227 15.30 16.80 19.20
CA PRO A 227 15.72 15.94 20.31
C PRO A 227 14.74 14.80 20.57
N LEU A 228 15.28 13.67 21.02
CA LEU A 228 14.46 12.50 21.33
C LEU A 228 13.46 12.77 22.47
N ALA A 229 13.80 13.65 23.43
CA ALA A 229 12.89 14.07 24.50
C ALA A 229 11.69 14.91 24.06
N ASP A 230 11.66 15.40 22.82
CA ASP A 230 10.50 16.11 22.27
C ASP A 230 9.35 15.13 21.93
N PHE A 231 9.62 13.83 21.93
CA PHE A 231 8.67 12.79 21.58
C PHE A 231 8.23 12.01 22.83
N SER A 232 6.93 11.73 22.91
CA SER A 232 6.34 10.84 23.91
C SER A 232 6.33 9.39 23.44
N SER A 233 6.38 9.17 22.12
CA SER A 233 6.27 7.84 21.54
C SER A 233 6.97 7.76 20.18
N ILE A 234 7.44 6.55 19.84
CA ILE A 234 7.90 6.17 18.50
C ILE A 234 7.08 4.96 18.06
N LEU A 235 6.62 4.99 16.81
CA LEU A 235 5.92 3.87 16.18
C LEU A 235 6.75 3.36 15.02
N HIS A 236 6.94 2.04 14.94
CA HIS A 236 7.55 1.40 13.78
C HIS A 236 6.72 0.17 13.37
N PRO A 237 5.90 0.25 12.30
CA PRO A 237 5.29 -0.93 11.73
C PRO A 237 6.36 -1.80 11.07
N VAL A 238 6.17 -3.11 11.12
CA VAL A 238 7.10 -4.09 10.56
C VAL A 238 6.34 -4.99 9.60
N ASN A 239 6.80 -5.04 8.35
CA ASN A 239 6.27 -5.92 7.32
C ASN A 239 7.06 -7.24 7.36
N LEU A 240 6.44 -8.25 7.97
CA LEU A 240 7.00 -9.57 8.25
C LEU A 240 6.71 -10.50 7.08
N ASP A 241 7.74 -11.19 6.57
CA ASP A 241 7.66 -12.06 5.38
C ASP A 241 6.94 -11.46 4.15
N ALA A 242 6.97 -10.12 4.03
CA ALA A 242 6.30 -9.33 2.97
C ALA A 242 4.78 -9.53 2.86
N ASN A 243 4.15 -10.12 3.88
CA ASN A 243 2.74 -10.51 3.82
C ASN A 243 2.01 -10.35 5.15
N HIS A 244 2.72 -10.06 6.23
CA HIS A 244 2.17 -9.99 7.57
C HIS A 244 2.66 -8.74 8.32
N TRP A 245 1.93 -8.31 9.34
CA TRP A 245 2.17 -7.03 10.01
C TRP A 245 2.37 -7.19 11.50
N GLY A 246 3.49 -6.67 12.00
CA GLY A 246 3.74 -6.38 13.41
C GLY A 246 3.99 -4.89 13.65
N ILE A 247 4.13 -4.49 14.91
CA ILE A 247 4.52 -3.13 15.28
C ILE A 247 5.35 -3.10 16.55
N ILE A 248 6.39 -2.27 16.53
CA ILE A 248 7.17 -1.89 17.70
C ILE A 248 6.70 -0.50 18.15
N ILE A 249 6.22 -0.40 19.38
CA ILE A 249 5.74 0.83 20.01
C ILE A 249 6.70 1.17 21.14
N ILE A 250 7.34 2.33 21.07
CA ILE A 250 8.27 2.78 22.11
C ILE A 250 7.66 3.98 22.81
N ARG A 251 7.35 3.85 24.10
CA ARG A 251 6.94 4.99 24.93
C ARG A 251 8.16 5.64 25.58
N LEU A 252 8.25 6.95 25.45
CA LEU A 252 9.37 7.75 25.94
C LEU A 252 8.93 8.58 27.14
N GLN A 253 9.70 8.52 28.22
CA GLN A 253 9.49 9.31 29.43
C GLN A 253 10.78 10.00 29.85
N THR A 254 10.79 11.32 29.71
CA THR A 254 11.92 12.15 30.14
C THR A 254 11.78 12.51 31.62
N THR A 255 12.84 12.27 32.38
CA THR A 255 12.98 12.73 33.77
C THR A 255 14.21 13.64 33.89
N ALA A 256 14.38 14.31 35.02
CA ALA A 256 15.54 15.18 35.27
C ALA A 256 16.91 14.47 35.15
N ARG A 257 16.95 13.13 35.19
CA ARG A 257 18.19 12.34 35.20
C ARG A 257 18.33 11.34 34.05
N ALA A 258 17.23 10.99 33.40
CA ALA A 258 17.21 9.93 32.41
C ALA A 258 16.05 10.08 31.42
N LEU A 259 16.27 9.63 30.19
CA LEU A 259 15.22 9.31 29.23
C LEU A 259 14.96 7.80 29.34
N ARG A 260 13.72 7.43 29.65
CA ARG A 260 13.28 6.03 29.70
C ARG A 260 12.53 5.68 28.44
N ALA A 261 12.90 4.57 27.81
CA ALA A 261 12.23 3.99 26.66
C ALA A 261 11.61 2.66 27.08
N HIS A 262 10.27 2.58 27.05
CA HIS A 262 9.53 1.35 27.26
C HIS A 262 9.11 0.79 25.91
N VAL A 263 9.50 -0.45 25.63
CA VAL A 263 9.36 -1.06 24.30
C VAL A 263 8.26 -2.12 24.35
N TYR A 264 7.26 -1.98 23.49
CA TYR A 264 6.20 -2.96 23.29
C TYR A 264 6.30 -3.53 21.88
N MET A 265 6.14 -4.84 21.75
CA MET A 265 6.07 -5.55 20.48
C MET A 265 4.71 -6.20 20.35
N TYR A 266 4.07 -6.01 19.20
CA TYR A 266 2.75 -6.55 18.94
C TYR A 266 2.68 -7.19 17.56
N GLU A 267 2.12 -8.40 17.54
CA GLU A 267 1.91 -9.23 16.37
C GLU A 267 0.54 -9.91 16.54
N PRO A 268 -0.48 -9.59 15.70
CA PRO A 268 -1.87 -10.04 15.89
C PRO A 268 -2.16 -11.56 15.81
N LEU A 269 -1.27 -12.39 15.27
CA LEU A 269 -1.37 -13.86 15.21
C LEU A 269 -0.74 -14.55 16.43
N ILE A 270 0.22 -13.89 17.07
CA ILE A 270 1.04 -14.43 18.16
C ILE A 270 1.76 -15.71 17.69
N ASP A 271 2.40 -15.61 16.51
CA ASP A 271 3.23 -16.67 15.96
C ASP A 271 4.69 -16.47 16.36
N GLU A 272 5.29 -17.49 16.98
CA GLU A 272 6.68 -17.47 17.44
C GLU A 272 7.67 -17.19 16.30
N SER A 273 7.37 -17.60 15.05
CA SER A 273 8.24 -17.32 13.91
C SER A 273 8.34 -15.81 13.63
N TYR A 274 7.22 -15.10 13.75
CA TYR A 274 7.18 -13.65 13.61
C TYR A 274 7.81 -12.93 14.81
N HIS A 275 7.80 -13.54 16.00
CA HIS A 275 8.46 -12.98 17.16
C HIS A 275 9.99 -12.90 16.99
N GLU A 276 10.61 -13.94 16.41
CA GLU A 276 12.03 -13.95 16.11
C GLU A 276 12.43 -12.87 15.09
N GLU A 277 11.62 -12.67 14.05
CA GLU A 277 11.85 -11.64 13.04
C GLU A 277 11.74 -10.23 13.64
N MET A 278 10.68 -9.96 14.41
CA MET A 278 10.48 -8.70 15.14
C MET A 278 11.63 -8.40 16.10
N HIS A 279 12.10 -9.41 16.83
CA HIS A 279 13.27 -9.28 17.71
C HIS A 279 14.53 -8.92 16.92
N SER A 280 14.69 -9.50 15.72
CA SER A 280 15.81 -9.17 14.82
C SER A 280 15.74 -7.74 14.30
N VAL A 281 14.54 -7.22 14.00
CA VAL A 281 14.33 -5.80 13.63
C VAL A 281 14.71 -4.86 14.77
N TRP A 282 14.39 -5.25 16.01
CA TRP A 282 14.69 -4.47 17.20
C TRP A 282 16.18 -4.44 17.55
N GLU A 283 16.81 -5.61 17.74
CA GLU A 283 18.22 -5.71 18.16
C GLU A 283 19.21 -5.52 17.00
N GLY A 284 18.82 -5.88 15.78
CA GLY A 284 19.70 -5.92 14.62
C GLY A 284 20.33 -7.30 14.40
N ILE A 285 21.16 -7.39 13.36
CA ILE A 285 21.89 -8.59 12.97
C ILE A 285 23.39 -8.35 13.19
N THR A 286 24.01 -9.18 14.01
CA THR A 286 25.46 -9.16 14.23
C THR A 286 26.17 -10.09 13.24
N LYS A 287 27.44 -9.78 12.92
CA LYS A 287 28.27 -10.57 12.00
C LYS A 287 28.45 -12.05 12.41
N GLU A 288 28.25 -12.37 13.69
CA GLU A 288 28.37 -13.76 14.16
C GLU A 288 27.20 -14.64 13.71
N LYS A 289 26.04 -14.04 13.40
CA LYS A 289 24.84 -14.76 12.97
C LYS A 289 24.64 -14.80 11.46
N ASN A 290 25.17 -13.81 10.72
CA ASN A 290 25.08 -13.70 9.26
C ASN A 290 26.30 -12.95 8.70
N ASP A 291 26.67 -13.20 7.44
CA ASP A 291 27.77 -12.49 6.74
C ASP A 291 27.51 -10.98 6.55
N GLU A 292 26.33 -10.48 6.93
CA GLU A 292 25.92 -9.08 6.86
C GLU A 292 25.54 -8.52 8.24
N GLU A 293 26.20 -7.43 8.62
CA GLU A 293 25.87 -6.64 9.82
C GLU A 293 24.75 -5.65 9.51
N LYS A 294 23.74 -5.60 10.37
CA LYS A 294 22.60 -4.70 10.19
C LYS A 294 22.21 -4.09 11.52
N GLU A 295 22.26 -2.76 11.61
CA GLU A 295 21.77 -2.03 12.77
C GLU A 295 20.28 -2.34 13.00
N GLY A 296 19.87 -2.51 14.25
CA GLY A 296 18.46 -2.61 14.66
C GLY A 296 17.87 -1.27 15.10
N LEU A 297 16.56 -1.23 15.32
CA LEU A 297 15.86 -0.03 15.80
C LEU A 297 16.45 0.48 17.12
N ARG A 298 16.91 -0.44 17.99
CA ARG A 298 17.61 -0.10 19.22
C ARG A 298 18.87 0.73 18.97
N GLY A 299 19.72 0.31 18.02
CA GLY A 299 20.93 1.04 17.66
C GLY A 299 20.63 2.43 17.10
N PHE A 300 19.59 2.54 16.26
CA PHE A 300 19.13 3.84 15.77
C PHE A 300 18.68 4.77 16.91
N LEU A 301 17.93 4.24 17.88
CA LEU A 301 17.48 4.97 19.07
C LEU A 301 18.67 5.45 19.93
N GLU A 302 19.65 4.57 20.16
CA GLU A 302 20.87 4.88 20.92
C GLU A 302 21.70 5.99 20.24
N ARG A 303 21.87 5.93 18.91
CA ARG A 303 22.55 6.98 18.15
C ARG A 303 21.80 8.30 18.18
N TRP A 304 20.47 8.28 18.07
CA TRP A 304 19.65 9.49 18.14
C TRP A 304 19.72 10.13 19.53
N HIS A 305 19.63 9.33 20.59
CA HIS A 305 19.85 9.78 21.95
C HIS A 305 21.24 10.40 22.12
N GLN A 306 22.31 9.72 21.68
CA GLN A 306 23.68 10.22 21.79
C GLN A 306 23.88 11.56 21.06
N ALA A 307 23.25 11.72 19.90
CA ALA A 307 23.34 12.94 19.11
C ALA A 307 22.55 14.11 19.72
N SER A 308 21.42 13.84 20.37
CA SER A 308 20.49 14.89 20.82
C SER A 308 20.55 15.20 22.31
N MET A 309 20.97 14.25 23.15
CA MET A 309 20.94 14.35 24.61
C MET A 309 22.13 13.63 25.27
N PRO A 310 23.39 13.91 24.88
CA PRO A 310 24.57 13.15 25.32
C PRO A 310 24.81 13.15 26.84
N ASN A 311 24.25 14.12 27.56
CA ASN A 311 24.41 14.28 29.01
C ASN A 311 23.27 13.66 29.82
N VAL A 312 22.25 13.10 29.17
CA VAL A 312 21.14 12.41 29.82
C VAL A 312 21.39 10.91 29.71
N LYS A 313 21.04 10.14 30.74
CA LYS A 313 21.16 8.68 30.67
C LYS A 313 19.98 8.10 29.86
N LEU A 314 20.26 7.30 28.84
CA LEU A 314 19.24 6.46 28.20
C LEU A 314 19.03 5.19 29.02
N VAL A 315 17.79 4.85 29.31
CA VAL A 315 17.39 3.58 29.95
C VAL A 315 16.32 2.95 29.07
N ILE A 316 16.67 1.85 28.41
CA ILE A 316 15.75 1.07 27.59
C ILE A 316 15.32 -0.14 28.42
N SER A 317 14.02 -0.36 28.60
CA SER A 317 13.50 -1.56 29.25
C SER A 317 13.63 -2.77 28.34
N ASP A 318 13.52 -3.97 28.91
CA ASP A 318 13.28 -5.17 28.13
C ASP A 318 11.98 -5.00 27.32
N SER A 319 11.94 -5.64 26.14
CA SER A 319 10.78 -5.60 25.25
C SER A 319 9.63 -6.40 25.84
N GLU A 320 8.46 -5.78 25.94
CA GLU A 320 7.21 -6.41 26.39
C GLU A 320 6.40 -6.90 25.18
N TRP A 321 6.03 -8.17 25.19
CA TRP A 321 5.18 -8.78 24.16
C TRP A 321 3.71 -8.60 24.47
N LEU A 322 2.98 -8.01 23.53
CA LEU A 322 1.55 -7.81 23.60
C LEU A 322 0.83 -8.99 22.98
N ASN A 323 0.13 -9.76 23.81
CA ASN A 323 -0.57 -10.98 23.40
C ASN A 323 -2.05 -10.75 23.09
N ALA A 324 -2.48 -9.49 22.95
CA ALA A 324 -3.84 -9.11 22.62
C ALA A 324 -3.83 -7.72 21.95
N PRO A 325 -4.84 -7.42 21.13
CA PRO A 325 -5.90 -8.32 20.66
C PRO A 325 -5.38 -9.33 19.60
N GLN A 326 -6.04 -10.48 19.44
CA GLN A 326 -5.75 -11.40 18.32
C GLN A 326 -6.60 -11.05 17.10
N GLN A 327 -6.06 -11.24 15.89
CA GLN A 327 -6.86 -11.00 14.69
C GLN A 327 -7.95 -12.07 14.50
N PRO A 328 -9.19 -11.67 14.11
CA PRO A 328 -10.31 -12.61 13.92
C PRO A 328 -10.33 -13.30 12.56
N ASP A 329 -9.36 -12.99 11.68
CA ASP A 329 -9.24 -13.51 10.32
C ASP A 329 -7.77 -13.51 9.87
N ALA A 330 -7.50 -13.97 8.64
CA ALA A 330 -6.14 -14.13 8.11
C ALA A 330 -5.61 -12.90 7.34
N SER A 331 -6.26 -11.73 7.45
CA SER A 331 -6.02 -10.60 6.54
C SER A 331 -6.09 -9.21 7.20
N SER A 332 -6.28 -9.17 8.52
CA SER A 332 -6.55 -7.94 9.26
C SER A 332 -5.37 -7.49 10.13
N CYS A 333 -4.22 -8.13 10.02
CA CYS A 333 -3.03 -7.82 10.80
C CYS A 333 -2.61 -6.35 10.69
N GLY A 334 -2.60 -5.78 9.48
CA GLY A 334 -2.31 -4.36 9.29
C GLY A 334 -3.35 -3.42 9.90
N VAL A 335 -4.62 -3.83 9.96
CA VAL A 335 -5.69 -3.05 10.63
C VAL A 335 -5.47 -3.05 12.14
N LEU A 336 -5.17 -4.23 12.71
CA LEU A 336 -4.93 -4.39 14.14
C LEU A 336 -3.64 -3.71 14.59
N VAL A 337 -2.59 -3.70 13.77
CA VAL A 337 -1.36 -2.93 14.04
C VAL A 337 -1.67 -1.43 14.22
N VAL A 338 -2.51 -0.87 13.33
CA VAL A 338 -2.91 0.55 13.42
C VAL A 338 -3.82 0.80 14.63
N ASP A 339 -4.78 -0.09 14.89
CA ASP A 339 -5.66 0.00 16.06
C ASP A 339 -4.87 -0.09 17.38
N GLN A 340 -3.93 -1.03 17.49
CA GLN A 340 -3.13 -1.18 18.70
C GLN A 340 -2.22 0.02 18.93
N ALA A 341 -1.65 0.60 17.87
CA ALA A 341 -0.93 1.87 17.97
C ALA A 341 -1.83 2.99 18.53
N ASN A 342 -3.04 3.13 17.99
CA ASN A 342 -4.03 4.10 18.46
C ASN A 342 -4.34 3.90 19.96
N ASN A 343 -4.61 2.67 20.38
CA ASN A 343 -4.98 2.36 21.77
C ASN A 343 -3.82 2.61 22.75
N TYR A 344 -2.58 2.36 22.32
CA TYR A 344 -1.40 2.70 23.11
C TYR A 344 -1.13 4.20 23.17
N LEU A 345 -1.35 4.93 22.09
CA LEU A 345 -1.20 6.39 22.10
C LEU A 345 -2.27 7.07 22.97
N ALA A 346 -3.51 6.57 22.93
CA ALA A 346 -4.62 7.08 23.72
C ALA A 346 -4.57 6.66 25.20
N GLY A 347 -3.77 5.65 25.56
CA GLY A 347 -3.76 5.06 26.90
C GLY A 347 -5.04 4.27 27.22
N ASP A 348 -5.74 3.75 26.20
CA ASP A 348 -6.97 2.98 26.36
C ASP A 348 -6.66 1.51 26.70
N PHE A 349 -6.52 1.23 27.99
CA PHE A 349 -6.15 -0.11 28.48
C PHE A 349 -7.20 -1.18 28.20
N GLU A 350 -8.48 -0.81 28.11
CA GLU A 350 -9.56 -1.76 27.83
C GLU A 350 -9.45 -2.25 26.38
N GLN A 351 -9.28 -1.33 25.42
CA GLN A 351 -9.16 -1.67 24.01
C GLN A 351 -7.86 -2.41 23.68
N GLN A 352 -6.78 -2.21 24.46
CA GLN A 352 -5.53 -2.96 24.31
C GLN A 352 -5.68 -4.48 24.51
N HIS A 353 -6.73 -4.93 25.20
CA HIS A 353 -6.97 -6.34 25.54
C HIS A 353 -8.33 -6.86 25.04
N TYR A 354 -9.06 -6.04 24.29
CA TYR A 354 -10.42 -6.35 23.83
C TYR A 354 -10.43 -7.47 22.79
N GLN A 355 -11.47 -8.30 22.76
CA GLN A 355 -11.62 -9.33 21.74
C GLN A 355 -12.22 -8.75 20.46
N VAL A 356 -11.37 -8.53 19.45
CA VAL A 356 -11.78 -7.94 18.17
C VAL A 356 -12.70 -8.87 17.37
N SER A 357 -13.88 -8.38 17.00
CA SER A 357 -14.83 -9.08 16.14
C SER A 357 -14.66 -8.74 14.66
N LYS A 358 -15.33 -9.50 13.78
CA LYS A 358 -15.39 -9.16 12.35
C LYS A 358 -16.12 -7.84 12.07
N SER A 359 -17.07 -7.45 12.93
CA SER A 359 -17.76 -6.15 12.82
C SER A 359 -16.82 -5.00 13.16
N ASP A 360 -15.96 -5.20 14.16
CA ASP A 360 -14.94 -4.25 14.58
C ASP A 360 -13.95 -3.97 13.46
N VAL A 361 -13.42 -5.02 12.83
CA VAL A 361 -12.54 -4.88 11.65
C VAL A 361 -13.21 -4.08 10.53
N LYS A 362 -14.50 -4.29 10.25
CA LYS A 362 -15.22 -3.53 9.22
C LYS A 362 -15.28 -2.03 9.57
N VAL A 363 -15.55 -1.71 10.83
CA VAL A 363 -15.62 -0.32 11.30
C VAL A 363 -14.24 0.32 11.30
N MET A 364 -13.21 -0.38 11.79
CA MET A 364 -11.82 0.08 11.73
C MET A 364 -11.42 0.41 10.28
N ARG A 365 -11.68 -0.49 9.32
CA ARG A 365 -11.42 -0.27 7.88
C ARG A 365 -12.19 0.93 7.33
N LEU A 366 -13.46 1.10 7.68
CA LEU A 366 -14.25 2.26 7.27
C LEU A 366 -13.64 3.56 7.79
N ARG A 367 -13.23 3.59 9.06
CA ARG A 367 -12.63 4.78 9.68
C ARG A 367 -11.26 5.10 9.09
N MET A 368 -10.40 4.09 8.89
CA MET A 368 -9.13 4.23 8.17
C MET A 368 -9.33 4.83 6.77
N LEU A 369 -10.29 4.28 6.02
CA LEU A 369 -10.62 4.77 4.69
C LEU A 369 -11.12 6.22 4.72
N TRP A 370 -11.95 6.55 5.70
CA TRP A 370 -12.45 7.90 5.86
C TRP A 370 -11.34 8.90 6.18
N VAL A 371 -10.45 8.61 7.15
CA VAL A 371 -9.35 9.54 7.50
C VAL A 371 -8.38 9.73 6.35
N ILE A 372 -8.08 8.67 5.59
CA ILE A 372 -7.25 8.77 4.39
C ILE A 372 -7.88 9.67 3.33
N MET A 373 -9.20 9.63 3.15
CA MET A 373 -9.85 10.35 2.04
C MET A 373 -10.42 11.73 2.42
N HIS A 374 -10.70 11.97 3.69
CA HIS A 374 -11.38 13.17 4.19
C HIS A 374 -10.58 13.97 5.21
N HIS A 375 -9.71 13.31 6.00
CA HIS A 375 -8.84 14.01 6.94
C HIS A 375 -7.50 14.40 6.30
N SER A 376 -7.12 13.73 5.20
CA SER A 376 -5.90 14.02 4.43
C SER A 376 -6.11 15.09 3.35
N ASN A 377 -5.02 15.73 2.95
CA ASN A 377 -4.98 16.64 1.82
C ASN A 377 -5.00 15.88 0.48
N GLU A 378 -5.98 16.18 -0.36
CA GLU A 378 -6.01 15.71 -1.74
C GLU A 378 -5.02 16.52 -2.59
N LYS A 379 -4.01 15.85 -3.17
CA LYS A 379 -3.01 16.51 -3.99
C LYS A 379 -3.57 16.83 -5.38
N ALA A 380 -3.36 18.07 -5.81
CA ALA A 380 -3.69 18.48 -7.17
C ALA A 380 -2.90 17.63 -8.18
N ILE A 381 -3.60 17.16 -9.21
CA ILE A 381 -3.00 16.44 -10.33
C ILE A 381 -1.95 17.35 -10.98
N SER A 382 -0.80 16.79 -11.35
CA SER A 382 0.25 17.55 -12.03
C SER A 382 -0.31 18.25 -13.29
N LYS A 383 0.18 19.46 -13.59
CA LYS A 383 -0.27 20.19 -14.80
C LYS A 383 -0.06 19.37 -16.08
N SER A 384 1.01 18.57 -16.11
CA SER A 384 1.32 17.65 -17.20
C SER A 384 0.25 16.57 -17.36
N ASP A 385 -0.10 15.88 -16.28
CA ASP A 385 -1.13 14.83 -16.29
C ASP A 385 -2.52 15.41 -16.60
N ALA A 386 -2.84 16.59 -16.07
CA ALA A 386 -4.09 17.28 -16.37
C ALA A 386 -4.21 17.62 -17.85
N THR A 387 -3.14 18.15 -18.46
CA THR A 387 -3.08 18.46 -19.89
C THR A 387 -3.26 17.21 -20.74
N LYS A 388 -2.48 16.16 -20.44
CA LYS A 388 -2.55 14.87 -21.15
C LYS A 388 -3.93 14.22 -21.05
N THR A 389 -4.56 14.29 -19.87
CA THR A 389 -5.93 13.80 -19.67
C THR A 389 -6.92 14.57 -20.54
N GLY A 390 -6.78 15.90 -20.60
CA GLY A 390 -7.62 16.75 -21.47
C GLY A 390 -7.45 16.42 -22.96
N GLU A 391 -6.22 16.15 -23.41
CA GLU A 391 -5.95 15.72 -24.79
C GLU A 391 -6.57 14.36 -25.11
N ILE A 392 -6.45 13.39 -24.20
CA ILE A 392 -7.04 12.06 -24.36
C ILE A 392 -8.57 12.16 -24.43
N LEU A 393 -9.20 12.92 -23.52
CA LEU A 393 -10.65 13.13 -23.53
C LEU A 393 -11.13 13.75 -24.84
N LYS A 394 -10.41 14.75 -25.36
CA LYS A 394 -10.73 15.37 -26.66
C LYS A 394 -10.60 14.39 -27.83
N LYS A 395 -9.64 13.47 -27.79
CA LYS A 395 -9.51 12.42 -28.81
C LYS A 395 -10.65 11.40 -28.72
N LEU A 396 -10.95 10.93 -27.51
CA LEU A 396 -12.05 10.00 -27.27
C LEU A 396 -13.40 10.57 -27.71
N GLN A 397 -13.66 11.86 -27.44
CA GLN A 397 -14.88 12.55 -27.89
C GLN A 397 -14.98 12.74 -29.42
N LYS A 398 -13.87 12.59 -30.16
CA LYS A 398 -13.89 12.62 -31.63
C LYS A 398 -14.07 11.24 -32.24
N GLU A 399 -13.79 10.20 -31.48
CA GLU A 399 -13.85 8.79 -31.91
C GLU A 399 -15.14 8.08 -31.45
N LEU A 400 -15.84 8.66 -30.46
CA LEU A 400 -17.21 8.31 -30.03
C LEU A 400 -18.22 9.23 -30.69
#